data_AF-A0A418QT53-F1
#
_entry.id   AF-A0A418QT53-F1
#
_cell.length_a   1.000
_cell.length_b   1.000
_cell.length_c   1.000
_cell.angle_alpha   90.00
_cell.angle_beta   90.00
_cell.angle_gamma   90.00
#
_symmetry.space_group_name_H-M   'P 1'
#
loop_
_entity.id
_entity.type
_entity.pdbx_description
1 polymer ?
#
loop_
_entity_poly.entity_id
_entity_poly.type
_entity_poly.pdbx_seq_one_letter_code
_entity_poly.pdbx_strand_id
1 'polypeptide(L)'
;MEEGLVGRWEWEQTSARDQYKLTPGNTGHKVVVEFDRRGRARFYQDDKLVSAAAFTVRRDRAGLGQPLRHLIIYRGYQNNQYYSVSGNRLHLQDANGKLLQHNYTRMVAEVSVNLATPKTLQ
;
A
#
# COMPACT_ATOMS: atom_id res chain seq x y z
N MET A 1 15.93 4.64 0.16
CA MET A 1 14.72 5.32 -0.35
C MET A 1 13.56 4.32 -0.37
N GLU A 2 13.17 3.87 0.82
CA GLU A 2 12.01 3.01 1.11
C GLU A 2 10.96 3.77 1.92
N GLU A 3 11.29 5.00 2.36
CA GLU A 3 10.46 5.87 3.19
C GLU A 3 9.11 6.20 2.54
N GLY A 4 9.07 6.24 1.20
CA GLY A 4 7.85 6.46 0.46
C GLY A 4 6.83 5.33 0.61
N LEU A 5 7.23 4.07 0.84
CA LEU A 5 6.28 2.94 0.95
C LEU A 5 5.64 2.85 2.34
N VAL A 6 6.39 3.24 3.38
CA VAL A 6 5.95 3.17 4.77
C VAL A 6 4.72 4.06 4.98
N GLY A 7 3.70 3.52 5.65
CA GLY A 7 2.44 4.20 5.93
C GLY A 7 1.23 3.31 5.71
N ARG A 8 0.04 3.89 5.91
CA ARG A 8 -1.25 3.28 5.63
C ARG A 8 -1.78 3.74 4.28
N TRP A 9 -2.31 2.79 3.52
CA TRP A 9 -2.75 2.97 2.14
C TRP A 9 -4.13 2.37 2.00
N GLU A 10 -5.09 3.18 1.59
CA GLU A 10 -6.46 2.76 1.32
C GLU A 10 -6.62 2.41 -0.14
N TRP A 11 -7.21 1.25 -0.39
CA TRP A 11 -7.43 0.72 -1.73
C TRP A 11 -8.49 1.52 -2.48
N GLU A 12 -8.15 1.98 -3.68
CA GLU A 12 -9.09 2.68 -4.56
C GLU A 12 -9.65 1.75 -5.64
N GLN A 13 -8.78 0.92 -6.22
CA GLN A 13 -9.15 0.04 -7.31
C GLN A 13 -8.17 -1.10 -7.55
N THR A 14 -8.68 -2.20 -8.09
CA THR A 14 -7.92 -3.25 -8.75
C THR A 14 -8.40 -3.40 -10.19
N SER A 15 -7.50 -3.46 -11.14
CA SER A 15 -7.82 -3.70 -12.55
C SER A 15 -6.91 -4.78 -13.14
N ALA A 16 -7.50 -5.60 -14.01
CA ALA A 16 -6.77 -6.41 -14.98
C ALA A 16 -7.02 -5.84 -16.39
N ARG A 17 -6.12 -6.10 -17.33
CA ARG A 17 -6.11 -5.49 -18.69
C ARG A 17 -7.47 -5.57 -19.41
N ASP A 18 -8.22 -6.64 -19.19
CA ASP A 18 -9.48 -6.95 -19.90
C ASP A 18 -10.64 -7.31 -18.94
N GLN A 19 -10.58 -6.89 -17.68
CA GLN A 19 -11.61 -7.25 -16.68
C GLN A 19 -12.24 -6.04 -16.02
N TYR A 20 -13.41 -6.27 -15.42
CA TYR A 20 -14.12 -5.30 -14.62
C TYR A 20 -13.23 -4.76 -13.49
N LYS A 21 -13.22 -3.44 -13.33
CA LYS A 21 -12.43 -2.77 -12.29
C LYS A 21 -13.11 -2.98 -10.94
N LEU A 22 -12.44 -3.64 -10.00
CA LEU A 22 -12.91 -3.76 -8.62
C LEU A 22 -12.61 -2.45 -7.88
N THR A 23 -13.56 -1.94 -7.12
CA THR A 23 -13.44 -0.74 -6.29
C THR A 23 -14.20 -0.93 -4.98
N PRO A 24 -13.97 -0.10 -3.95
CA PRO A 24 -14.81 -0.14 -2.75
C PRO A 24 -16.30 0.01 -3.06
N GLY A 25 -16.67 0.87 -4.02
CA GLY A 25 -18.06 1.13 -4.38
C GLY A 25 -18.81 -0.06 -5.00
N ASN A 26 -18.11 -0.97 -5.69
CA ASN A 26 -18.76 -2.14 -6.30
C ASN A 26 -18.54 -3.45 -5.53
N THR A 27 -17.51 -3.52 -4.69
CA THR A 27 -17.29 -4.68 -3.81
C THR A 27 -17.98 -4.52 -2.45
N GLY A 28 -18.30 -3.29 -2.05
CA GLY A 28 -18.82 -3.00 -0.71
C GLY A 28 -17.77 -3.12 0.40
N HIS A 29 -16.49 -3.30 0.04
CA HIS A 29 -15.41 -3.54 0.98
C HIS A 29 -14.39 -2.41 0.98
N LYS A 30 -13.98 -2.01 2.18
CA LYS A 30 -12.84 -1.12 2.40
C LYS A 30 -11.61 -1.97 2.64
N VAL A 31 -10.54 -1.76 1.87
CA VAL A 31 -9.28 -2.48 2.04
C VAL A 31 -8.17 -1.50 2.36
N VAL A 32 -7.36 -1.82 3.37
CA VAL A 32 -6.19 -1.01 3.76
C VAL A 32 -4.97 -1.91 3.87
N VAL A 33 -3.84 -1.44 3.35
CA VAL A 33 -2.53 -2.05 3.60
C VAL A 33 -1.65 -1.07 4.37
N GLU A 34 -1.00 -1.57 5.42
CA GLU A 34 -0.03 -0.81 6.21
C GLU A 34 1.35 -1.44 6.07
N PHE A 35 2.33 -0.64 5.63
CA PHE A 35 3.74 -1.01 5.64
C PHE A 35 4.44 -0.24 6.76
N ASP A 36 5.05 -0.94 7.71
CA ASP A 36 5.82 -0.32 8.79
C ASP A 36 7.33 -0.35 8.54
N ARG A 37 8.07 0.49 9.28
CA ARG A 37 9.55 0.59 9.18
C ARG A 37 10.29 -0.68 9.62
N ARG A 38 9.60 -1.63 10.25
CA ARG A 38 10.18 -2.90 10.72
C ARG A 38 10.06 -3.99 9.66
N GLY A 39 9.58 -3.66 8.45
CA GLY A 39 9.39 -4.62 7.38
C GLY A 39 8.17 -5.51 7.63
N ARG A 40 7.09 -4.99 8.23
CA ARG A 40 5.81 -5.71 8.37
C ARG A 40 4.73 -5.04 7.54
N ALA A 41 4.03 -5.86 6.76
CA ALA A 41 2.83 -5.51 6.04
C ALA A 41 1.62 -6.04 6.80
N ARG A 42 0.60 -5.22 7.01
CA ARG A 42 -0.68 -5.61 7.62
C ARG A 42 -1.81 -5.29 6.66
N PHE A 43 -2.70 -6.23 6.47
CA PHE A 43 -3.82 -6.13 5.54
C PHE A 43 -5.11 -6.11 6.34
N TYR A 44 -5.91 -5.08 6.10
CA TYR A 44 -7.19 -4.88 6.75
C TYR A 44 -8.29 -4.91 5.69
N GLN A 45 -9.42 -5.51 6.06
CA GLN A 45 -10.66 -5.42 5.32
C GLN A 45 -11.76 -5.00 6.29
N ASP A 46 -12.53 -3.97 5.94
CA ASP A 46 -13.61 -3.42 6.76
C ASP A 46 -13.12 -3.14 8.20
N ASP A 47 -11.96 -2.48 8.28
CA ASP A 47 -11.22 -2.10 9.49
C ASP A 47 -10.75 -3.27 10.38
N LYS A 48 -10.96 -4.52 9.97
CA LYS A 48 -10.46 -5.72 10.66
C LYS A 48 -9.16 -6.21 10.04
N LEU A 49 -8.17 -6.54 10.89
CA LEU A 49 -6.93 -7.16 10.45
C LEU A 49 -7.25 -8.58 9.92
N VAL A 50 -7.04 -8.80 8.62
CA VAL A 50 -7.28 -10.11 7.99
C VAL A 50 -6.00 -10.90 7.80
N SER A 51 -4.86 -10.24 7.67
CA SER A 51 -3.58 -10.89 7.38
C SER A 51 -2.40 -9.99 7.72
N ALA A 52 -1.23 -10.57 7.95
CA ALA A 52 0.02 -9.85 8.11
C ALA A 52 1.20 -10.66 7.58
N ALA A 53 2.20 -9.99 7.03
CA ALA A 53 3.39 -10.60 6.45
C ALA A 53 4.64 -9.79 6.80
N ALA A 54 5.77 -10.45 7.00
CA ALA A 54 7.05 -9.75 6.90
C ALA A 54 7.35 -9.49 5.42
N PHE A 55 7.92 -8.33 5.08
CA PHE A 55 8.30 -8.00 3.72
C PHE A 55 9.71 -7.43 3.64
N THR A 56 10.30 -7.55 2.46
CA THR A 56 11.55 -6.89 2.09
C THR A 56 11.38 -6.21 0.75
N VAL A 57 12.09 -5.12 0.52
CA VAL A 57 12.14 -4.46 -0.78
C VAL A 57 13.45 -4.81 -1.49
N ARG A 58 13.36 -5.12 -2.77
CA ARG A 58 14.53 -5.27 -3.65
C ARG A 58 14.41 -4.30 -4.83
N ARG A 59 15.56 -3.83 -5.30
CA ARG A 59 15.65 -3.14 -6.59
C ARG A 59 15.77 -4.20 -7.68
N ASP A 60 14.77 -4.26 -8.55
CA ASP A 60 14.81 -5.06 -9.76
C ASP A 60 15.38 -4.19 -10.89
N ARG A 61 16.58 -4.53 -11.34
CA ARG A 61 17.27 -3.86 -12.44
C ARG A 61 17.21 -4.80 -13.64
N ALA A 62 16.22 -4.61 -14.51
CA ALA A 62 16.05 -5.44 -15.68
C ALA A 62 17.07 -5.07 -16.78
N GLY A 63 18.35 -5.45 -16.65
CA GLY A 63 19.35 -5.24 -17.72
C GLY A 63 19.64 -3.78 -18.11
N LEU A 64 20.44 -3.59 -19.17
CA LEU A 64 20.83 -2.27 -19.67
C LEU A 64 19.63 -1.57 -20.34
N GLY A 65 19.30 -0.36 -19.88
CA GLY A 65 18.31 0.52 -20.51
C GLY A 65 16.86 0.42 -20.00
N GLN A 66 16.55 -0.49 -19.08
CA GLN A 66 15.20 -0.58 -18.49
C GLN A 66 15.07 0.32 -17.24
N PRO A 67 13.87 0.85 -16.97
CA PRO A 67 13.61 1.64 -15.77
C PRO A 67 13.81 0.80 -14.51
N LEU A 68 14.40 1.41 -13.48
CA LEU A 68 14.55 0.81 -12.15
C LEU A 68 13.16 0.53 -11.57
N ARG A 69 12.88 -0.74 -11.24
CA ARG A 69 11.65 -1.13 -10.55
C ARG A 69 11.98 -1.53 -9.11
N HIS A 70 11.04 -1.31 -8.21
CA HIS A 70 11.14 -1.80 -6.84
C HIS A 70 10.16 -2.94 -6.65
N LEU A 71 10.60 -4.01 -5.99
CA LEU A 71 9.85 -5.24 -5.80
C LEU A 71 9.67 -5.49 -4.30
N ILE A 72 8.42 -5.61 -3.86
CA ILE A 72 8.04 -6.09 -2.54
C ILE A 72 8.03 -7.62 -2.58
N ILE A 73 8.75 -8.23 -1.65
CA ILE A 73 8.78 -9.67 -1.43
C ILE A 73 8.17 -9.94 -0.07
N TYR A 74 7.02 -10.60 -0.05
CA TYR A 74 6.32 -10.98 1.18
C TYR A 74 6.76 -12.39 1.61
N ARG A 75 7.25 -12.53 2.84
CA ARG A 75 7.65 -13.83 3.38
C ARG A 75 6.42 -14.68 3.66
N GLY A 76 6.42 -15.91 3.15
CA GLY A 76 5.32 -16.86 3.33
C GLY A 76 4.17 -16.70 2.35
N TYR A 77 4.24 -15.73 1.42
CA TYR A 77 3.25 -15.52 0.37
C TYR A 77 3.92 -15.70 -0.99
N GLN A 78 3.21 -16.30 -1.95
CA GLN A 78 3.75 -16.53 -3.30
C GLN A 78 3.57 -15.32 -4.24
N ASN A 79 2.95 -14.24 -3.76
CA ASN A 79 2.64 -13.08 -4.59
C ASN A 79 3.59 -11.91 -4.28
N ASN A 80 4.70 -11.83 -5.00
CA ASN A 80 5.55 -10.64 -4.99
C ASN A 80 4.92 -9.54 -5.84
N GLN A 81 5.18 -8.27 -5.49
CA GLN A 81 4.56 -7.14 -6.17
C GLN A 81 5.57 -6.06 -6.51
N TYR A 82 5.59 -5.64 -7.77
CA TYR A 82 6.27 -4.40 -8.12
C TYR A 82 5.52 -3.23 -7.49
N TYR A 83 6.25 -2.22 -7.05
CA TYR A 83 5.64 -1.01 -6.51
C TYR A 83 6.26 0.27 -7.07
N SER A 84 5.42 1.29 -7.14
CA SER A 84 5.85 2.68 -7.32
C SER A 84 5.01 3.59 -6.43
N VAL A 85 5.66 4.62 -5.88
CA VAL A 85 5.00 5.65 -5.07
C VAL A 85 5.18 6.99 -5.76
N SER A 86 4.10 7.72 -5.93
CA SER A 86 4.09 9.09 -6.47
C SER A 86 3.17 9.96 -5.62
N GLY A 87 3.76 10.85 -4.81
CA GLY A 87 3.01 11.68 -3.86
C GLY A 87 2.20 10.84 -2.86
N ASN A 88 0.88 10.98 -2.90
CA ASN A 88 -0.07 10.24 -2.07
C ASN A 88 -0.59 8.96 -2.74
N ARG A 89 -0.05 8.54 -3.89
CA ARG A 89 -0.48 7.32 -4.59
C ARG A 89 0.55 6.21 -4.49
N LEU A 90 0.07 5.01 -4.21
CA LEU A 90 0.81 3.77 -4.28
C LEU A 90 0.21 2.90 -5.39
N HIS A 91 1.04 2.48 -6.32
CA HIS A 91 0.71 1.51 -7.35
C HIS A 91 1.41 0.20 -7.01
N LEU A 92 0.64 -0.89 -6.92
CA LEU A 92 1.16 -2.25 -6.81
C LEU A 92 0.79 -3.03 -8.06
N GLN A 93 1.73 -3.84 -8.55
CA GLN A 93 1.49 -4.75 -9.67
C GLN A 93 1.99 -6.13 -9.32
N ASP A 94 1.13 -7.14 -9.48
CA ASP A 94 1.52 -8.54 -9.24
C ASP A 94 2.65 -8.98 -10.19
N ALA A 95 3.69 -9.56 -9.62
CA ALA A 95 4.86 -10.07 -10.35
C ALA A 95 4.67 -11.50 -10.90
N ASN A 96 3.54 -12.14 -10.60
CA ASN A 96 3.23 -13.53 -10.93
C ASN A 96 2.66 -13.75 -12.36
N GLY A 97 2.74 -12.74 -13.22
CA GLY A 97 2.25 -12.82 -14.61
C GLY A 97 0.76 -12.51 -14.80
N LYS A 98 -0.05 -12.40 -13.72
CA LYS A 98 -1.47 -12.02 -13.83
C LYS A 98 -1.72 -10.53 -14.07
N LEU A 99 -0.66 -9.71 -14.08
CA LEU A 99 -0.66 -8.25 -14.35
C LEU A 99 -1.82 -7.49 -13.66
N LEU A 100 -2.25 -7.96 -12.49
CA LEU A 100 -3.21 -7.24 -11.67
C LEU A 100 -2.54 -5.97 -11.16
N GLN A 101 -3.22 -4.84 -11.35
CA GLN A 101 -2.77 -3.53 -10.91
C GLN A 101 -3.70 -3.05 -9.80
N HIS A 102 -3.11 -2.67 -8.69
CA HIS A 102 -3.81 -2.17 -7.51
C HIS A 102 -3.36 -0.74 -7.24
N ASN A 103 -4.32 0.17 -7.11
CA ASN A 103 -4.03 1.56 -6.77
C ASN A 103 -4.57 1.85 -5.38
N TYR A 104 -3.75 2.58 -4.63
CA TYR A 104 -4.06 3.00 -3.28
C TYR A 104 -3.75 4.48 -3.10
N THR A 105 -4.48 5.11 -2.21
CA THR A 105 -4.21 6.47 -1.73
C THR A 105 -3.74 6.43 -0.28
N ARG A 106 -2.74 7.25 0.04
CA ARG A 106 -2.18 7.36 1.39
C ARG A 106 -3.25 7.88 2.33
N MET A 107 -3.50 7.14 3.40
CA MET A 107 -4.31 7.63 4.50
C MET A 107 -3.49 8.69 5.25
N VAL A 108 -4.01 9.90 5.35
CA VAL A 108 -3.44 10.90 6.26
C VAL A 108 -3.72 10.40 7.67
N ALA A 109 -2.70 10.38 8.54
CA ALA A 109 -2.99 10.22 9.96
C ALA A 109 -3.83 11.42 10.37
N GLU A 110 -5.07 11.20 10.80
CA GLU A 110 -5.80 12.23 11.52
C GLU A 110 -4.98 12.54 12.77
N VAL A 111 -4.17 13.60 12.69
CA VAL A 111 -3.60 14.19 13.89
C VAL A 111 -4.78 14.80 14.60
N SER A 112 -5.36 14.07 15.55
CA SER A 112 -6.24 14.65 16.54
C SER A 112 -5.41 15.68 17.31
N VAL A 113 -5.37 16.91 16.81
CA VAL A 113 -4.83 18.04 17.56
C VAL A 113 -5.82 18.26 18.69
N ASN A 114 -5.59 17.59 19.80
CA ASN A 114 -6.20 17.92 21.07
C ASN A 114 -5.63 19.30 21.46
N LEU A 115 -6.27 20.37 20.97
CA LEU A 115 -6.00 21.73 21.40
C LEU A 115 -6.42 21.81 22.87
N ALA A 116 -5.50 21.45 23.76
CA ALA A 116 -5.58 21.79 25.16
C ALA A 116 -5.66 23.31 25.24
N THR A 117 -6.86 23.83 25.50
CA THR A 117 -7.12 25.24 25.71
C THR A 117 -6.35 25.66 26.97
N PRO A 118 -5.44 26.66 26.90
CA PRO A 118 -4.83 27.17 28.12
C PRO A 118 -5.91 27.85 28.96
N LYS A 119 -6.12 27.33 30.19
CA LYS A 119 -6.94 28.01 31.20
C LYS A 119 -6.34 29.39 31.47
N THR A 120 -7.09 30.44 31.15
CA THR A 120 -6.86 31.78 31.66
C THR A 120 -7.07 31.76 33.18
N LEU A 121 -6.01 31.97 33.94
CA LEU A 121 -6.11 32.31 35.36
C LEU A 121 -6.51 33.79 35.45
N GLN A 122 -7.61 34.05 36.15
CA GLN A 122 -8.01 35.38 36.63
C GLN A 122 -7.11 35.82 37.78
#